data_AF-A0A4V3SX84-F1
#
_entry.id   AF-A0A4V3SX84-F1
#
_cell.length_a   1.000
_cell.length_b   1.000
_cell.length_c   1.000
_cell.angle_alpha   90.00
_cell.angle_beta   90.00
_cell.angle_gamma   90.00
#
_symmetry.space_group_name_H-M   'P 1'
#
loop_
_entity.id
_entity.type
_entity.pdbx_description
1 polymer ?
#
loop_
_entity_poly.entity_id
_entity_poly.type
_entity_poly.pdbx_seq_one_letter_code
_entity_poly.pdbx_strand_id
1 'polypeptide(L)'
;MAAQHFSPAPSAPEAPRPHRTARTGYGKRAVPGQGPSRPADFAALPERERYVAAYVDRLPDGAAMDIKSLAKDLPLYGQMAIGTALRALAVAGHLRRVRRRVEGGGTCRWVTYTYWSRTARDNEWWITALSGTAAAPDADPVDVPPQRPAPERTAERTAPEPPPARPDPAVPPSAAYLALAGLGRREPRLALSAADCAALEPLAAAWFARGVGAEHLTSALTAGLPEAVTHPLGLVRRRLTDKMPPHLPDATGPASGLRVECVACGRPGPAAALPDGLCRPCRVSHAPSVTPDGAHGVAARVAGLRGLMRTP
;
A
#
# COMPACT_ATOMS: atom_id res chain seq x y z
N MET A 1 -28.59 17.00 67.91
CA MET A 1 -27.24 16.95 67.29
C MET A 1 -27.21 15.74 66.36
N ALA A 2 -27.61 15.89 65.10
CA ALA A 2 -27.58 14.81 64.11
C ALA A 2 -26.43 15.09 63.13
N ALA A 3 -25.40 14.24 63.15
CA ALA A 3 -24.26 14.33 62.27
C ALA A 3 -24.65 13.85 60.86
N GLN A 4 -24.60 14.76 59.88
CA GLN A 4 -24.79 14.42 58.47
C GLN A 4 -23.47 13.84 57.93
N HIS A 5 -23.49 12.54 57.62
CA HIS A 5 -22.40 11.88 56.94
C HIS A 5 -22.46 12.19 55.44
N PHE A 6 -21.52 13.01 54.95
CA PHE A 6 -21.27 13.18 53.52
C PHE A 6 -20.37 12.05 53.03
N SER A 7 -20.96 11.03 52.41
CA SER A 7 -20.21 10.02 51.64
C SER A 7 -19.84 10.59 50.27
N PRO A 8 -18.55 10.66 49.89
CA PRO A 8 -18.14 11.04 48.55
C PRO A 8 -18.17 9.78 47.68
N ALA A 9 -19.29 9.54 46.99
CA ALA A 9 -19.28 8.56 45.91
C ALA A 9 -18.39 9.13 44.77
N PRO A 10 -17.41 8.38 44.25
CA PRO A 10 -16.63 8.84 43.10
C PRO A 10 -17.56 9.00 41.90
N SER A 11 -17.53 10.17 41.27
CA SER A 11 -18.27 10.46 40.05
C SER A 11 -17.99 9.39 39.01
N ALA A 12 -19.06 8.91 38.35
CA ALA A 12 -18.94 8.03 37.20
C ALA A 12 -17.97 8.66 36.16
N PRO A 13 -17.13 7.85 35.48
CA PRO A 13 -16.22 8.37 34.48
C PRO A 13 -17.02 9.10 33.40
N GLU A 14 -16.68 10.36 33.17
CA GLU A 14 -17.27 11.19 32.13
C GLU A 14 -17.15 10.46 30.79
N ALA A 15 -18.28 10.26 30.10
CA ALA A 15 -18.29 9.60 28.81
C ALA A 15 -17.29 10.32 27.88
N PRO A 16 -16.39 9.60 27.20
CA PRO A 16 -15.36 10.23 26.39
C PRO A 16 -16.02 11.11 25.33
N ARG A 17 -15.55 12.35 25.20
CA ARG A 17 -16.05 13.27 24.17
C ARG A 17 -15.90 12.61 22.80
N PRO A 18 -16.94 12.67 21.94
CA PRO A 18 -16.86 12.06 20.62
C PRO A 18 -15.70 12.68 19.83
N HIS A 19 -14.94 11.82 19.16
CA HIS A 19 -13.83 12.27 18.32
C HIS A 19 -14.35 13.10 17.15
N ARG A 20 -13.60 14.14 16.77
CA ARG A 20 -13.93 14.93 15.58
C ARG A 20 -13.85 14.05 14.34
N THR A 21 -14.90 14.01 13.54
CA THR A 21 -14.91 13.35 12.24
C THR A 21 -14.32 14.27 11.18
N ALA A 22 -13.52 13.74 10.26
CA ALA A 22 -13.03 14.52 9.13
C ALA A 22 -14.05 14.57 7.99
N ARG A 23 -13.94 15.61 7.14
CA ARG A 23 -14.79 15.75 5.95
C ARG A 23 -14.40 14.69 4.91
N THR A 24 -15.39 14.07 4.28
CA THR A 24 -15.30 12.95 3.32
C THR A 24 -13.91 12.71 2.73
N GLY A 25 -13.30 11.57 3.08
CA GLY A 25 -12.04 11.10 2.52
C GLY A 25 -10.79 11.57 3.26
N TYR A 26 -10.89 12.60 4.08
CA TYR A 26 -9.87 12.96 5.06
C TYR A 26 -10.12 12.16 6.34
N GLY A 27 -9.08 11.73 7.03
CA GLY A 27 -9.18 11.05 8.32
C GLY A 27 -8.24 9.86 8.48
N LYS A 28 -8.18 9.34 9.70
CA LYS A 28 -7.42 8.12 10.03
C LYS A 28 -7.98 6.93 9.26
N ARG A 29 -7.08 6.11 8.73
CA ARG A 29 -7.37 4.75 8.25
C ARG A 29 -6.40 3.77 8.88
N ALA A 30 -6.88 2.93 9.80
CA ALA A 30 -6.08 1.88 10.37
C ALA A 30 -5.80 0.81 9.31
N VAL A 31 -4.57 0.30 9.30
CA VAL A 31 -4.24 -0.92 8.55
C VAL A 31 -5.03 -2.10 9.17
N PRO A 32 -5.62 -3.00 8.37
CA PRO A 32 -6.32 -4.17 8.89
C PRO A 32 -5.38 -5.16 9.61
N GLY A 33 -5.94 -6.01 10.47
CA GLY A 33 -5.19 -7.09 11.13
C GLY A 33 -4.24 -6.64 12.25
N GLN A 34 -4.47 -5.45 12.83
CA GLN A 34 -3.74 -5.02 14.03
C GLN A 34 -4.27 -5.77 15.26
N GLY A 35 -3.36 -6.33 16.07
CA GLY A 35 -3.71 -6.95 17.35
C GLY A 35 -4.25 -5.96 18.39
N PRO A 36 -4.54 -6.38 19.63
CA PRO A 36 -4.94 -5.47 20.69
C PRO A 36 -3.81 -4.47 21.03
N SER A 37 -4.18 -3.29 21.51
CA SER A 37 -3.22 -2.27 21.97
C SER A 37 -2.48 -2.76 23.23
N ARG A 38 -1.18 -2.54 23.29
CA ARG A 38 -0.29 -2.90 24.40
C ARG A 38 0.47 -1.67 24.88
N PRO A 39 0.80 -1.58 26.19
CA PRO A 39 1.54 -0.45 26.74
C PRO A 39 2.91 -0.19 26.08
N ALA A 40 3.54 -1.23 25.52
CA ALA A 40 4.87 -1.16 24.93
C ALA A 40 4.92 -0.75 23.46
N ASP A 41 3.78 -0.61 22.76
CA ASP A 41 3.73 -0.48 21.30
C ASP A 41 4.47 0.75 20.75
N PHE A 42 4.63 1.79 21.57
CA PHE A 42 5.29 3.05 21.22
C PHE A 42 6.52 3.35 22.09
N ALA A 43 7.03 2.36 22.84
CA ALA A 43 8.10 2.57 23.82
C ALA A 43 9.40 3.12 23.20
N ALA A 44 9.67 2.80 21.93
CA ALA A 44 10.85 3.29 21.19
C ALA A 44 10.75 4.76 20.74
N LEU A 45 9.57 5.38 20.86
CA LEU A 45 9.36 6.76 20.44
C LEU A 45 9.68 7.76 21.58
N PRO A 46 10.21 8.96 21.27
CA PRO A 46 10.36 10.01 22.26
C PRO A 46 9.00 10.40 22.86
N GLU A 47 9.03 11.01 24.04
CA GLU A 47 7.84 11.22 24.87
C GLU A 47 6.67 11.90 24.14
N ARG A 48 6.96 12.98 23.40
CA ARG A 48 5.95 13.71 22.62
C ARG A 48 5.33 12.82 21.54
N GLU A 49 6.16 12.14 20.75
CA GLU A 49 5.71 11.27 19.67
C GLU A 49 4.92 10.08 20.20
N ARG A 50 5.34 9.48 21.31
CA ARG A 50 4.63 8.41 22.01
C ARG A 50 3.27 8.85 22.51
N TYR A 51 3.18 10.05 23.10
CA TYR A 51 1.90 10.63 23.55
C TYR A 51 0.94 10.84 22.38
N VAL A 52 1.42 11.45 21.29
CA VAL A 52 0.62 11.68 20.07
C VAL A 52 0.22 10.35 19.44
N ALA A 53 1.13 9.37 19.35
CA ALA A 53 0.86 8.05 18.80
C ALA A 53 -0.24 7.32 19.58
N ALA A 54 -0.17 7.34 20.91
CA ALA A 54 -1.18 6.71 21.77
C ALA A 54 -2.57 7.33 21.56
N TYR A 55 -2.66 8.66 21.40
CA TYR A 55 -3.94 9.31 21.07
C TYR A 55 -4.43 8.91 19.68
N VAL A 56 -3.58 9.00 18.67
CA VAL A 56 -3.91 8.64 17.29
C VAL A 56 -4.35 7.18 17.20
N ASP A 57 -3.73 6.27 17.95
CA ASP A 57 -4.06 4.85 17.94
C ASP A 57 -5.49 4.56 18.40
N ARG A 58 -6.02 5.34 19.35
CA ARG A 58 -7.39 5.22 19.84
C ARG A 58 -8.45 5.87 18.94
N LEU A 59 -8.04 6.74 18.02
CA LEU A 59 -8.99 7.36 17.10
C LEU A 59 -9.69 6.29 16.25
N PRO A 60 -11.01 6.36 16.06
CA PRO A 60 -11.70 5.51 15.10
C PRO A 60 -11.31 5.88 13.67
N ASP A 61 -11.56 4.98 12.74
CA ASP A 61 -11.39 5.28 11.32
C ASP A 61 -12.35 6.41 10.89
N GLY A 62 -11.86 7.29 10.03
CA GLY A 62 -12.57 8.52 9.63
C GLY A 62 -12.44 9.69 10.61
N ALA A 63 -11.82 9.51 11.79
CA ALA A 63 -11.54 10.62 12.69
C ALA A 63 -10.51 11.60 12.10
N ALA A 64 -10.64 12.88 12.43
CA ALA A 64 -9.74 13.93 11.98
C ALA A 64 -8.34 13.76 12.57
N MET A 65 -7.35 13.57 11.69
CA MET A 65 -5.93 13.41 12.06
C MET A 65 -5.06 14.53 11.47
N ASP A 66 -5.64 15.71 11.21
CA ASP A 66 -4.88 16.88 10.78
C ASP A 66 -4.25 17.61 11.98
N ILE A 67 -3.21 18.41 11.71
CA ILE A 67 -2.42 19.12 12.73
C ILE A 67 -3.31 20.02 13.60
N LYS A 68 -4.30 20.69 13.00
CA LYS A 68 -5.14 21.66 13.71
C LYS A 68 -6.14 20.95 14.61
N SER A 69 -6.74 19.85 14.14
CA SER A 69 -7.65 19.04 14.96
C SER A 69 -6.92 18.39 16.13
N LEU A 70 -5.78 17.74 15.87
CA LEU A 70 -4.98 17.12 16.92
C LEU A 70 -4.49 18.13 17.96
N ALA A 71 -4.02 19.32 17.55
CA ALA A 71 -3.58 20.35 18.49
C ALA A 71 -4.72 20.94 19.35
N LYS A 72 -5.97 20.84 18.90
CA LYS A 72 -7.12 21.23 19.73
C LYS A 72 -7.50 20.16 20.74
N ASP A 73 -7.27 18.90 20.42
CA ASP A 73 -7.65 17.77 21.26
C ASP A 73 -6.51 17.36 22.23
N LEU A 74 -5.26 17.73 21.93
CA LEU A 74 -4.07 17.45 22.73
C LEU A 74 -3.56 18.75 23.40
N PRO A 75 -3.95 19.02 24.66
CA PRO A 75 -3.67 20.31 25.32
C PRO A 75 -2.17 20.54 25.61
N LEU A 76 -1.37 19.47 25.67
CA LEU A 76 0.06 19.55 25.96
C LEU A 76 0.91 20.08 24.79
N TYR A 77 0.41 20.01 23.55
CA TYR A 77 1.21 20.28 22.36
C TYR A 77 0.48 21.17 21.35
N GLY A 78 1.08 22.33 21.05
CA GLY A 78 0.60 23.21 19.99
C GLY A 78 0.83 22.67 18.58
N GLN A 79 0.26 23.36 17.57
CA GLN A 79 0.27 22.94 16.16
C GLN A 79 1.67 22.59 15.61
N MET A 80 2.70 23.37 15.96
CA MET A 80 4.09 23.10 15.53
C MET A 80 4.66 21.80 16.11
N ALA A 81 4.36 21.53 17.38
CA ALA A 81 4.79 20.31 18.06
C ALA A 81 4.08 19.09 17.48
N ILE A 82 2.77 19.18 17.22
CA ILE A 82 2.00 18.14 16.54
C ILE A 82 2.52 17.89 15.13
N GLY A 83 2.79 18.94 14.34
CA GLY A 83 3.36 18.79 13.01
C GLY A 83 4.71 18.07 13.02
N THR A 84 5.56 18.37 14.01
CA THR A 84 6.83 17.67 14.23
C THR A 84 6.63 16.21 14.62
N ALA A 85 5.71 15.93 15.54
CA ALA A 85 5.41 14.57 15.96
C ALA A 85 4.88 13.70 14.81
N LEU A 86 3.95 14.21 13.99
CA LEU A 86 3.43 13.47 12.82
C LEU A 86 4.52 13.17 11.79
N ARG A 87 5.49 14.08 11.60
CA ARG A 87 6.66 13.80 10.74
C ARG A 87 7.52 12.70 11.33
N ALA A 88 7.82 12.74 12.62
CA ALA A 88 8.61 11.71 13.29
C ALA A 88 7.91 10.33 13.26
N LEU A 89 6.57 10.30 13.41
CA LEU A 89 5.78 9.08 13.27
C LEU A 89 5.79 8.51 11.85
N ALA A 90 5.80 9.37 10.84
CA ALA A 90 5.97 8.94 9.45
C ALA A 90 7.36 8.34 9.21
N VAL A 91 8.40 9.00 9.74
CA VAL A 91 9.79 8.52 9.65
C VAL A 91 9.97 7.18 10.37
N ALA A 92 9.35 7.03 11.54
CA ALA A 92 9.34 5.79 12.30
C ALA A 92 8.44 4.70 11.67
N GLY A 93 7.77 4.97 10.54
CA GLY A 93 7.01 3.96 9.79
C GLY A 93 5.59 3.71 10.30
N HIS A 94 5.06 4.50 11.23
CA HIS A 94 3.70 4.35 11.76
C HIS A 94 2.63 5.03 10.89
N LEU A 95 3.03 5.98 10.05
CA LEU A 95 2.11 6.83 9.30
C LEU A 95 2.48 6.93 7.83
N ARG A 96 1.48 6.81 6.94
CA ARG A 96 1.66 7.01 5.49
C ARG A 96 0.53 7.83 4.90
N ARG A 97 0.85 8.87 4.11
CA ARG A 97 -0.15 9.67 3.37
C ARG A 97 -0.19 9.27 1.90
N VAL A 98 -1.38 8.98 1.42
CA VAL A 98 -1.62 8.46 0.06
C VAL A 98 -2.71 9.29 -0.59
N ARG A 99 -2.47 9.70 -1.84
CA ARG A 99 -3.44 10.36 -2.68
C ARG A 99 -4.03 9.35 -3.66
N ARG A 100 -5.33 9.10 -3.53
CA ARG A 100 -6.08 8.22 -4.44
C ARG A 100 -7.05 9.05 -5.28
N ARG A 101 -7.19 8.65 -6.54
CA ARG A 101 -8.24 9.13 -7.42
C ARG A 101 -9.53 8.39 -7.04
N VAL A 102 -10.55 9.14 -6.62
CA VAL A 102 -11.88 8.62 -6.32
C VAL A 102 -12.81 9.14 -7.42
N GLU A 103 -13.45 8.22 -8.12
CA GLU A 103 -14.43 8.54 -9.16
C GLU A 103 -15.83 8.32 -8.59
N GLY A 104 -16.71 9.31 -8.75
CA GLY A 104 -18.08 9.26 -8.25
C GLY A 104 -18.97 10.29 -8.95
N GLY A 105 -20.15 9.86 -9.40
CA GLY A 105 -21.14 10.73 -10.05
C GLY A 105 -20.62 11.46 -11.29
N GLY A 106 -19.75 10.82 -12.08
CA GLY A 106 -19.14 11.45 -13.27
C GLY A 106 -18.01 12.44 -12.99
N THR A 107 -17.65 12.66 -11.72
CA THR A 107 -16.52 13.53 -11.33
C THR A 107 -15.35 12.73 -10.78
N CYS A 108 -14.14 13.16 -11.10
CA CYS A 108 -12.90 12.61 -10.56
C CYS A 108 -12.33 13.57 -9.53
N ARG A 109 -12.25 13.14 -8.26
CA ARG A 109 -11.62 13.91 -7.18
C ARG A 109 -10.40 13.17 -6.63
N TRP A 110 -9.36 13.93 -6.29
CA TRP A 110 -8.22 13.39 -5.55
C TRP A 110 -8.48 13.50 -4.06
N VAL A 111 -8.33 12.39 -3.35
CA VAL A 111 -8.53 12.30 -1.91
C VAL A 111 -7.24 11.84 -1.25
N THR A 112 -6.81 12.55 -0.20
CA THR A 112 -5.65 12.17 0.61
C THR A 112 -6.09 11.36 1.83
N TYR A 113 -5.68 10.10 1.86
CA TYR A 113 -5.84 9.19 2.98
C TYR A 113 -4.59 9.19 3.87
N THR A 114 -4.78 9.25 5.18
CA THR A 114 -3.71 9.08 6.16
C THR A 114 -3.84 7.71 6.83
N TYR A 115 -2.98 6.79 6.43
CA TYR A 115 -2.92 5.45 6.97
C TYR A 115 -2.10 5.40 8.26
N TRP A 116 -2.59 4.61 9.21
CA TRP A 116 -2.01 4.42 10.53
C TRP A 116 -1.73 2.94 10.81
N SER A 117 -0.53 2.64 11.30
CA SER A 117 -0.14 1.34 11.80
C SER A 117 0.49 1.48 13.18
N ARG A 118 -0.04 0.71 14.15
CA ARG A 118 0.52 0.63 15.50
C ARG A 118 1.94 0.06 15.48
N THR A 119 2.19 -0.95 14.65
CA THR A 119 3.54 -1.46 14.42
C THR A 119 4.25 -0.61 13.38
N ALA A 120 5.50 -0.22 13.63
CA ALA A 120 6.34 0.43 12.64
C ALA A 120 6.50 -0.44 11.39
N ARG A 121 6.34 0.16 10.20
CA ARG A 121 6.47 -0.53 8.91
C ARG A 121 7.46 0.19 8.01
N ASP A 122 8.29 -0.58 7.33
CA ASP A 122 9.20 -0.04 6.32
C ASP A 122 8.46 0.39 5.04
N ASN A 123 9.20 1.05 4.15
CA ASN A 123 8.65 1.59 2.92
C ASN A 123 8.15 0.51 1.95
N GLU A 124 8.80 -0.67 1.92
CA GLU A 124 8.42 -1.78 1.04
C GLU A 124 7.10 -2.39 1.46
N TRP A 125 6.93 -2.65 2.76
CA TRP A 125 5.70 -3.13 3.34
C TRP A 125 4.54 -2.15 3.05
N TRP A 126 4.76 -0.84 3.22
CA TRP A 126 3.74 0.17 2.90
C TRP A 126 3.35 0.15 1.43
N ILE A 127 4.31 0.00 0.52
CA ILE A 127 4.02 -0.10 -0.92
C ILE A 127 3.18 -1.33 -1.20
N THR A 128 3.57 -2.50 -0.71
CA THR A 128 2.86 -3.76 -0.95
C THR A 128 1.44 -3.72 -0.38
N ALA A 129 1.29 -3.30 0.88
CA ALA A 129 -0.01 -3.22 1.54
C ALA A 129 -0.96 -2.25 0.82
N LEU A 130 -0.46 -1.08 0.41
CA LEU A 130 -1.30 -0.05 -0.21
C LEU A 130 -1.57 -0.30 -1.70
N SER A 131 -0.70 -1.05 -2.38
CA SER A 131 -0.95 -1.52 -3.75
C SER A 131 -2.07 -2.54 -3.82
N GLY A 132 -2.19 -3.43 -2.81
CA GLY A 132 -3.26 -4.43 -2.73
C GLY A 132 -4.64 -3.88 -2.37
N THR A 133 -4.72 -2.71 -1.72
CA THR A 133 -6.00 -2.05 -1.38
C THR A 133 -6.67 -1.32 -2.56
N ALA A 134 -6.16 -1.49 -3.79
CA ALA A 134 -6.61 -0.80 -5.00
C ALA A 134 -8.05 -1.15 -5.45
N ALA A 135 -8.67 -2.17 -4.87
CA ALA A 135 -10.06 -2.55 -5.13
C ALA A 135 -10.95 -2.29 -3.90
N ALA A 136 -11.68 -1.18 -3.91
CA ALA A 136 -13.07 -1.03 -3.43
C ALA A 136 -13.42 0.47 -3.34
N PRO A 137 -14.41 0.97 -4.11
CA PRO A 137 -15.27 2.04 -3.63
C PRO A 137 -16.26 1.47 -2.59
N ASP A 138 -16.73 2.35 -1.72
CA ASP A 138 -17.68 2.05 -0.64
C ASP A 138 -18.87 1.22 -1.14
N ALA A 139 -19.02 0.01 -0.63
CA ALA A 139 -20.27 -0.74 -0.61
C ALA A 139 -20.53 -1.08 0.85
N ASP A 140 -21.67 -0.60 1.36
CA ASP A 140 -22.17 -0.90 2.68
C ASP A 140 -22.14 -2.42 2.94
N PRO A 141 -21.71 -2.88 4.14
CA PRO A 141 -21.70 -4.29 4.45
C PRO A 141 -23.14 -4.78 4.63
N VAL A 142 -23.65 -5.48 3.62
CA VAL A 142 -24.82 -6.35 3.78
C VAL A 142 -24.35 -7.64 4.44
N ASP A 143 -24.88 -7.86 5.63
CA ASP A 143 -24.66 -9.00 6.52
C ASP A 143 -25.04 -10.32 5.81
N VAL A 144 -24.06 -11.21 5.63
CA VAL A 144 -24.29 -12.61 5.23
C VAL A 144 -23.55 -13.50 6.23
N PRO A 145 -24.26 -14.35 7.00
CA PRO A 145 -23.65 -15.12 8.07
C PRO A 145 -22.75 -16.26 7.55
N PRO A 146 -21.62 -16.55 8.23
CA PRO A 146 -20.67 -17.56 7.78
C PRO A 146 -21.18 -18.99 8.01
N GLN A 147 -21.20 -19.78 6.93
CA GLN A 147 -21.43 -21.22 7.01
C GLN A 147 -20.20 -21.92 7.59
N ARG A 148 -20.47 -22.69 8.65
CA ARG A 148 -19.55 -23.50 9.45
C ARG A 148 -19.20 -24.81 8.71
N PRO A 149 -17.92 -25.19 8.56
CA PRO A 149 -17.57 -26.56 8.18
C PRO A 149 -17.70 -27.50 9.39
N ALA A 150 -18.41 -28.61 9.20
CA ALA A 150 -18.54 -29.72 10.15
C ALA A 150 -17.37 -30.73 10.01
N PRO A 151 -17.15 -31.61 11.00
CA PRO A 151 -15.82 -32.02 11.42
C PRO A 151 -15.28 -33.33 10.82
N GLU A 152 -14.01 -33.54 11.17
CA GLU A 152 -13.08 -34.62 10.91
C GLU A 152 -13.65 -36.04 11.07
N ARG A 153 -13.23 -36.93 10.16
CA ARG A 153 -13.21 -38.38 10.38
C ARG A 153 -11.78 -38.89 10.32
N THR A 154 -11.27 -39.29 11.47
CA THR A 154 -10.03 -40.04 11.66
C THR A 154 -10.20 -41.47 11.14
N ALA A 155 -9.29 -41.92 10.29
CA ALA A 155 -9.00 -43.34 10.07
C ALA A 155 -7.53 -43.50 9.64
N GLU A 156 -6.70 -43.69 10.66
CA GLU A 156 -5.65 -44.71 10.77
C GLU A 156 -4.92 -45.20 9.49
N ARG A 157 -3.75 -44.60 9.30
CA ARG A 157 -2.47 -45.18 8.86
C ARG A 157 -2.42 -46.69 8.58
N THR A 158 -2.11 -47.06 7.33
CA THR A 158 -1.26 -48.21 6.96
C THR A 158 -0.58 -47.90 5.63
N ALA A 159 0.75 -47.87 5.62
CA ALA A 159 1.56 -47.96 4.40
C ALA A 159 1.74 -49.45 4.06
N PRO A 160 1.71 -49.82 2.77
CA PRO A 160 2.92 -50.40 2.20
C PRO A 160 3.19 -50.06 0.72
N GLU A 161 4.50 -50.03 0.43
CA GLU A 161 5.22 -50.38 -0.80
C GLU A 161 5.16 -49.45 -2.05
N PRO A 162 6.33 -49.09 -2.64
CA PRO A 162 6.42 -48.12 -3.72
C PRO A 162 6.12 -48.74 -5.10
N PRO A 163 5.21 -48.17 -5.91
CA PRO A 163 5.08 -48.52 -7.32
C PRO A 163 6.21 -47.86 -8.15
N PRO A 164 6.55 -48.43 -9.32
CA PRO A 164 7.75 -48.09 -10.08
C PRO A 164 7.79 -46.63 -10.53
N ALA A 165 9.02 -46.14 -10.67
CA ALA A 165 9.37 -44.78 -11.09
C ALA A 165 8.43 -44.24 -12.18
N ARG A 166 7.62 -43.24 -11.81
CA ARG A 166 6.91 -42.41 -12.79
C ARG A 166 7.94 -41.68 -13.65
N PRO A 167 7.77 -41.60 -14.97
CA PRO A 167 8.53 -40.67 -15.79
C PRO A 167 8.28 -39.24 -15.28
N ASP A 168 9.30 -38.39 -15.41
CA ASP A 168 9.41 -37.03 -14.88
C ASP A 168 8.10 -36.23 -14.80
N PRO A 169 7.92 -35.35 -13.81
CA PRO A 169 6.80 -34.42 -13.81
C PRO A 169 6.88 -33.58 -15.08
N ALA A 170 5.99 -33.85 -16.02
CA ALA A 170 5.85 -33.08 -17.25
C ALA A 170 5.76 -31.60 -16.88
N VAL A 171 6.73 -30.82 -17.35
CA VAL A 171 6.77 -29.37 -17.13
C VAL A 171 5.41 -28.80 -17.55
N PRO A 172 4.71 -28.05 -16.68
CA PRO A 172 3.41 -27.50 -17.04
C PRO A 172 3.56 -26.60 -18.28
N PRO A 173 2.66 -26.69 -19.27
CA PRO A 173 2.74 -25.88 -20.48
C PRO A 173 2.74 -24.39 -20.14
N SER A 174 3.58 -23.61 -20.82
CA SER A 174 3.71 -22.18 -20.54
C SER A 174 2.42 -21.41 -20.87
N ALA A 175 2.27 -20.21 -20.30
CA ALA A 175 1.18 -19.32 -20.63
C ALA A 175 1.14 -18.97 -22.15
N ALA A 176 2.30 -18.92 -22.79
CA ALA A 176 2.41 -18.66 -24.23
C ALA A 176 1.87 -19.84 -25.06
N TYR A 177 2.25 -21.06 -24.68
CA TYR A 177 1.71 -22.27 -25.30
C TYR A 177 0.19 -22.36 -25.14
N LEU A 178 -0.33 -22.12 -23.93
CA LEU A 178 -1.77 -22.19 -23.65
C LEU A 178 -2.57 -21.13 -24.43
N ALA A 179 -2.02 -19.92 -24.59
CA ALA A 179 -2.65 -18.88 -25.41
C ALA A 179 -2.74 -19.29 -26.88
N LEU A 180 -1.68 -19.89 -27.43
CA LEU A 180 -1.66 -20.40 -28.81
C LEU A 180 -2.62 -21.59 -28.99
N ALA A 181 -2.61 -22.54 -28.06
CA ALA A 181 -3.52 -23.70 -28.09
C ALA A 181 -5.00 -23.28 -27.94
N GLY A 182 -5.25 -22.12 -27.31
CA GLY A 182 -6.59 -21.53 -27.19
C GLY A 182 -7.11 -20.84 -28.45
N LEU A 183 -6.26 -20.54 -29.44
CA LEU A 183 -6.65 -19.79 -30.65
C LEU A 183 -7.75 -20.49 -31.44
N GLY A 184 -7.61 -21.81 -31.68
CA GLY A 184 -8.60 -22.58 -32.44
C GLY A 184 -10.00 -22.60 -31.82
N ARG A 185 -10.13 -22.39 -30.49
CA ARG A 185 -11.43 -22.27 -29.82
C ARG A 185 -12.10 -20.91 -30.05
N ARG A 186 -11.31 -19.87 -30.30
CA ARG A 186 -11.79 -18.49 -30.51
C ARG A 186 -11.97 -18.15 -31.98
N GLU A 187 -11.09 -18.69 -32.82
CA GLU A 187 -11.10 -18.51 -34.26
C GLU A 187 -10.69 -19.84 -34.91
N PRO A 188 -11.66 -20.68 -35.32
CA PRO A 188 -11.40 -22.00 -35.87
C PRO A 188 -10.44 -22.02 -37.08
N ARG A 189 -10.38 -20.93 -37.86
CA ARG A 189 -9.46 -20.78 -38.99
C ARG A 189 -7.98 -20.74 -38.58
N LEU A 190 -7.71 -20.53 -37.29
CA LEU A 190 -6.37 -20.50 -36.70
C LEU A 190 -6.11 -21.69 -35.75
N ALA A 191 -6.76 -22.83 -35.97
CA ALA A 191 -6.42 -24.06 -35.25
C ALA A 191 -4.95 -24.44 -35.54
N LEU A 192 -4.20 -24.74 -34.46
CA LEU A 192 -2.78 -25.09 -34.50
C LEU A 192 -2.58 -26.47 -33.86
N SER A 193 -1.66 -27.26 -34.40
CA SER A 193 -1.26 -28.52 -33.76
C SER A 193 -0.36 -28.26 -32.55
N ALA A 194 -0.15 -29.28 -31.71
CA ALA A 194 0.76 -29.18 -30.58
C ALA A 194 2.20 -28.81 -31.00
N ALA A 195 2.66 -29.33 -32.14
CA ALA A 195 3.97 -29.01 -32.72
C ALA A 195 4.03 -27.55 -33.21
N ASP A 196 2.96 -27.04 -33.81
CA ASP A 196 2.86 -25.64 -34.24
C ASP A 196 2.89 -24.69 -33.04
N CYS A 197 2.14 -25.02 -31.97
CA CYS A 197 2.16 -24.26 -30.73
C CYS A 197 3.57 -24.21 -30.13
N ALA A 198 4.27 -25.35 -30.06
CA ALA A 198 5.65 -25.39 -29.56
C ALA A 198 6.62 -24.59 -30.43
N ALA A 199 6.46 -24.62 -31.76
CA ALA A 199 7.30 -23.84 -32.68
C ALA A 199 7.09 -22.32 -32.56
N LEU A 200 5.86 -21.88 -32.24
CA LEU A 200 5.50 -20.47 -32.11
C LEU A 200 5.68 -19.93 -30.68
N GLU A 201 5.79 -20.81 -29.69
CA GLU A 201 5.87 -20.47 -28.27
C GLU A 201 6.96 -19.44 -27.95
N PRO A 202 8.19 -19.50 -28.48
CA PRO A 202 9.22 -18.50 -28.18
C PRO A 202 8.82 -17.09 -28.63
N LEU A 203 8.14 -16.97 -29.78
CA LEU A 203 7.66 -15.69 -30.29
C LEU A 203 6.51 -15.15 -29.43
N ALA A 204 5.56 -16.01 -29.07
CA ALA A 204 4.48 -15.63 -28.16
C ALA A 204 5.01 -15.25 -26.77
N ALA A 205 5.99 -15.98 -26.23
CA ALA A 205 6.66 -15.65 -24.98
C ALA A 205 7.32 -14.27 -25.03
N ALA A 206 7.90 -13.88 -26.17
CA ALA A 206 8.47 -12.54 -26.35
C ALA A 206 7.41 -11.41 -26.36
N TRP A 207 6.15 -11.70 -26.68
CA TRP A 207 5.05 -10.75 -26.48
C TRP A 207 4.72 -10.59 -25.00
N PHE A 208 4.63 -11.70 -24.26
CA PHE A 208 4.37 -11.67 -22.81
C PHE A 208 5.48 -10.97 -22.04
N ALA A 209 6.74 -11.20 -22.43
CA ALA A 209 7.90 -10.50 -21.85
C ALA A 209 7.83 -8.98 -22.04
N ARG A 210 7.10 -8.49 -23.06
CA ARG A 210 6.83 -7.06 -23.29
C ARG A 210 5.56 -6.55 -22.60
N GLY A 211 5.00 -7.33 -21.67
CA GLY A 211 3.82 -6.95 -20.87
C GLY A 211 2.48 -7.16 -21.58
N VAL A 212 2.44 -7.88 -22.70
CA VAL A 212 1.18 -8.17 -23.40
C VAL A 212 0.43 -9.32 -22.72
N GLY A 213 -0.84 -9.11 -22.38
CA GLY A 213 -1.72 -10.17 -21.87
C GLY A 213 -2.28 -11.09 -22.97
N ALA A 214 -2.73 -12.28 -22.60
CA ALA A 214 -3.19 -13.32 -23.53
C ALA A 214 -4.39 -12.88 -24.40
N GLU A 215 -5.30 -12.07 -23.87
CA GLU A 215 -6.44 -11.52 -24.62
C GLU A 215 -6.00 -10.53 -25.70
N HIS A 216 -5.04 -9.65 -25.38
CA HIS A 216 -4.50 -8.70 -26.35
C HIS A 216 -3.71 -9.41 -27.45
N LEU A 217 -2.90 -10.41 -27.07
CA LEU A 217 -2.23 -11.29 -28.04
C LEU A 217 -3.25 -11.96 -28.97
N THR A 218 -4.32 -12.53 -28.41
CA THR A 218 -5.37 -13.19 -29.20
C THR A 218 -6.06 -12.21 -30.15
N SER A 219 -6.42 -11.01 -29.67
CA SER A 219 -7.02 -9.97 -30.51
C SER A 219 -6.07 -9.55 -31.65
N ALA A 220 -4.78 -9.37 -31.39
CA ALA A 220 -3.82 -9.00 -32.42
C ALA A 220 -3.66 -10.08 -33.52
N LEU A 221 -3.72 -11.35 -33.12
CA LEU A 221 -3.64 -12.50 -34.03
C LEU A 221 -4.91 -12.69 -34.86
N THR A 222 -6.08 -12.38 -34.29
CA THR A 222 -7.40 -12.56 -34.93
C THR A 222 -7.91 -11.31 -35.67
N ALA A 223 -7.33 -10.14 -35.45
CA ALA A 223 -7.78 -8.90 -36.08
C ALA A 223 -7.54 -8.89 -37.61
N GLY A 224 -8.60 -8.68 -38.40
CA GLY A 224 -8.51 -8.53 -39.86
C GLY A 224 -7.98 -9.77 -40.55
N LEU A 225 -8.57 -10.94 -40.25
CA LEU A 225 -8.24 -12.17 -40.95
C LEU A 225 -8.85 -12.19 -42.36
N PRO A 226 -8.16 -12.80 -43.34
CA PRO A 226 -8.77 -13.08 -44.63
C PRO A 226 -9.94 -14.06 -44.47
N GLU A 227 -10.81 -14.11 -45.47
CA GLU A 227 -12.00 -14.99 -45.46
C GLU A 227 -11.61 -16.45 -45.24
N ALA A 228 -10.58 -16.92 -45.95
CA ALA A 228 -9.97 -18.24 -45.78
C ALA A 228 -8.49 -18.13 -45.36
N VAL A 229 -8.06 -19.03 -44.47
CA VAL A 229 -6.66 -19.14 -44.02
C VAL A 229 -6.15 -20.54 -44.39
N THR A 230 -5.32 -20.62 -45.43
CA THR A 230 -4.75 -21.90 -45.89
C THR A 230 -3.54 -22.34 -45.05
N HIS A 231 -2.82 -21.40 -44.45
CA HIS A 231 -1.59 -21.65 -43.70
C HIS A 231 -1.61 -20.95 -42.33
N PRO A 232 -2.29 -21.53 -41.30
CA PRO A 232 -2.44 -20.90 -40.00
C PRO A 232 -1.11 -20.68 -39.27
N LEU A 233 -0.22 -21.68 -39.27
CA LEU A 233 1.13 -21.57 -38.68
C LEU A 233 1.90 -20.36 -39.26
N GLY A 234 1.95 -20.26 -40.60
CA GLY A 234 2.69 -19.21 -41.28
C GLY A 234 2.10 -17.82 -41.02
N LEU A 235 0.78 -17.71 -41.03
CA LEU A 235 0.07 -16.45 -40.75
C LEU A 235 0.31 -15.98 -39.31
N VAL A 236 0.19 -16.89 -38.33
CA VAL A 236 0.41 -16.57 -36.91
C VAL A 236 1.86 -16.19 -36.67
N ARG A 237 2.83 -16.95 -37.22
CA ARG A 237 4.25 -16.61 -37.15
C ARG A 237 4.53 -15.20 -37.67
N ARG A 238 4.00 -14.88 -38.85
CA ARG A 238 4.17 -13.57 -39.47
C ARG A 238 3.59 -12.46 -38.60
N ARG A 239 2.39 -12.65 -38.04
CA ARG A 239 1.78 -11.66 -37.15
C ARG A 239 2.55 -11.48 -35.84
N LEU A 240 3.02 -12.56 -35.23
CA LEU A 240 3.85 -12.50 -34.01
C LEU A 240 5.15 -11.73 -34.26
N THR A 241 5.72 -11.80 -35.47
CA THR A 241 6.92 -11.04 -35.83
C THR A 241 6.59 -9.60 -36.22
N ASP A 242 5.69 -9.40 -37.19
CA ASP A 242 5.43 -8.09 -37.81
C ASP A 242 4.66 -7.14 -36.88
N LYS A 243 3.82 -7.67 -35.98
CA LYS A 243 3.05 -6.88 -35.01
C LYS A 243 3.68 -6.86 -33.61
N MET A 244 4.91 -7.36 -33.47
CA MET A 244 5.62 -7.40 -32.19
C MET A 244 5.64 -5.99 -31.57
N PRO A 245 5.11 -5.80 -30.35
CA PRO A 245 5.14 -4.50 -29.71
C PRO A 245 6.58 -4.01 -29.51
N PRO A 246 6.81 -2.67 -29.53
CA PRO A 246 8.12 -2.14 -29.22
C PRO A 246 8.54 -2.55 -27.81
N HIS A 247 9.85 -2.75 -27.62
CA HIS A 247 10.40 -2.96 -26.30
C HIS A 247 10.33 -1.65 -25.53
N LEU A 248 9.37 -1.52 -24.61
CA LEU A 248 9.41 -0.46 -23.61
C LEU A 248 10.45 -0.88 -22.58
N PRO A 249 11.42 -0.01 -22.22
CA PRO A 249 12.33 -0.32 -21.11
C PRO A 249 11.48 -0.67 -19.89
N ASP A 250 11.86 -1.74 -19.19
CA ASP A 250 11.11 -2.27 -18.04
C ASP A 250 10.68 -1.11 -17.15
N ALA A 251 9.39 -0.79 -17.17
CA ALA A 251 8.80 0.06 -16.16
C ALA A 251 8.97 -0.71 -14.86
N THR A 252 10.01 -0.37 -14.10
CA THR A 252 10.37 -1.08 -12.89
C THR A 252 9.20 -0.96 -11.91
N GLY A 253 8.48 -2.05 -11.71
CA GLY A 253 7.42 -2.19 -10.71
C GLY A 253 6.05 -1.70 -11.15
N PRO A 254 4.98 -2.18 -10.47
CA PRO A 254 3.62 -1.92 -10.88
C PRO A 254 3.38 -0.42 -10.90
N ALA A 255 2.92 0.09 -12.05
CA ALA A 255 2.25 1.37 -12.17
C ALA A 255 0.91 1.32 -11.40
N SER A 256 0.98 1.07 -10.09
CA SER A 256 -0.10 1.47 -9.21
C SER A 256 -0.10 3.00 -9.27
N GLY A 257 -1.22 3.59 -9.70
CA GLY A 257 -1.45 5.04 -9.65
C GLY A 257 -1.47 5.61 -8.22
N LEU A 258 -0.86 4.91 -7.27
CA LEU A 258 -0.71 5.27 -5.88
C LEU A 258 0.34 6.38 -5.76
N ARG A 259 -0.14 7.62 -5.76
CA ARG A 259 0.71 8.75 -5.42
C ARG A 259 0.78 8.87 -3.90
N VAL A 260 1.98 8.94 -3.35
CA VAL A 260 2.22 9.19 -1.92
C VAL A 260 2.44 10.69 -1.73
N GLU A 261 2.02 11.25 -0.59
CA GLU A 261 2.24 12.65 -0.26
C GLU A 261 3.26 12.80 0.87
N CYS A 262 4.13 13.80 0.74
CA CYS A 262 5.07 14.16 1.79
C CYS A 262 4.32 14.63 3.04
N VAL A 263 4.60 14.03 4.19
CA VAL A 263 3.92 14.37 5.45
C VAL A 263 4.25 15.80 5.90
N ALA A 264 5.43 16.31 5.52
CA ALA A 264 5.87 17.66 5.85
C ALA A 264 5.26 18.75 4.95
N CYS A 265 5.42 18.63 3.63
CA CYS A 265 5.07 19.70 2.68
C CYS A 265 3.89 19.37 1.74
N GLY A 266 3.32 18.16 1.83
CA GLY A 266 2.21 17.74 0.97
C GLY A 266 2.57 17.44 -0.49
N ARG A 267 3.85 17.54 -0.88
CA ARG A 267 4.29 17.26 -2.26
C ARG A 267 3.94 15.81 -2.65
N PRO A 268 3.15 15.58 -3.72
CA PRO A 268 2.88 14.24 -4.21
C PRO A 268 4.06 13.69 -5.02
N GLY A 269 4.26 12.38 -4.98
CA GLY A 269 5.24 11.68 -5.80
C GLY A 269 5.05 10.16 -5.79
N PRO A 270 5.82 9.41 -6.60
CA PRO A 270 5.82 7.95 -6.52
C PRO A 270 6.34 7.50 -5.15
N ALA A 271 5.89 6.35 -4.66
CA ALA A 271 6.26 5.87 -3.32
C ALA A 271 7.78 5.73 -3.12
N ALA A 272 8.52 5.37 -4.18
CA ALA A 272 9.98 5.30 -4.17
C ALA A 272 10.67 6.66 -3.98
N ALA A 273 10.05 7.78 -4.41
CA ALA A 273 10.61 9.12 -4.23
C ALA A 273 10.31 9.73 -2.84
N LEU A 274 9.51 9.03 -2.02
CA LEU A 274 9.19 9.42 -0.65
C LEU A 274 9.43 8.23 0.31
N PRO A 275 10.69 7.81 0.50
CA PRO A 275 10.99 6.87 1.59
C PRO A 275 10.51 7.48 2.92
N ASP A 276 10.01 6.68 3.85
CA ASP A 276 9.59 7.15 5.19
C ASP A 276 8.52 8.28 5.17
N GLY A 277 7.82 8.43 4.04
CA GLY A 277 6.79 9.46 3.86
C GLY A 277 7.33 10.89 3.68
N LEU A 278 8.63 11.06 3.44
CA LEU A 278 9.26 12.38 3.24
C LEU A 278 9.98 12.49 1.89
N CYS A 279 9.71 13.58 1.18
CA CYS A 279 10.45 13.92 -0.03
C CYS A 279 11.90 14.31 0.30
N ARG A 280 12.81 14.15 -0.68
CA ARG A 280 14.24 14.41 -0.50
C ARG A 280 14.56 15.76 0.15
N PRO A 281 14.00 16.92 -0.28
CA PRO A 281 14.29 18.20 0.38
C PRO A 281 13.88 18.22 1.85
N CYS A 282 12.67 17.76 2.18
CA CYS A 282 12.20 17.74 3.57
C CYS A 282 13.01 16.78 4.44
N ARG A 283 13.45 15.64 3.89
CA ARG A 283 14.34 14.71 4.60
C ARG A 283 15.68 15.37 4.93
N VAL A 284 16.31 16.06 3.96
CA VAL A 284 17.59 16.73 4.17
C VAL A 284 17.46 17.85 5.20
N SER A 285 16.40 18.66 5.13
CA SER A 285 16.15 19.73 6.12
C SER A 285 15.89 19.22 7.54
N HIS A 286 15.48 17.96 7.68
CA HIS A 286 15.14 17.34 8.96
C HIS A 286 16.10 16.22 9.37
N ALA A 287 17.17 15.99 8.60
CA ALA A 287 18.23 15.10 9.05
C ALA A 287 18.72 15.64 10.39
N PRO A 288 18.72 14.82 11.47
CA PRO A 288 19.26 15.27 12.73
C PRO A 288 20.69 15.72 12.44
N SER A 289 20.98 16.99 12.68
CA SER A 289 22.35 17.44 12.71
C SER A 289 23.00 16.61 13.81
N VAL A 290 23.83 15.64 13.44
CA VAL A 290 24.69 14.95 14.39
C VAL A 290 25.72 15.99 14.83
N THR A 291 25.30 16.85 15.74
CA THR A 291 26.20 17.69 16.52
C THR A 291 26.53 16.90 17.77
N PRO A 292 27.79 16.55 18.02
CA PRO A 292 28.18 16.12 19.35
C PRO A 292 27.90 17.29 20.31
N ASP A 293 27.15 16.99 21.36
CA ASP A 293 26.97 17.79 22.57
C ASP A 293 26.21 19.14 22.45
N GLY A 294 24.88 19.04 22.47
CA GLY A 294 23.94 20.15 22.34
C GLY A 294 23.48 20.75 23.66
N ALA A 295 24.34 21.53 24.31
CA ALA A 295 23.91 22.56 25.29
C ALA A 295 24.87 23.75 25.32
N HIS A 296 26.19 23.51 25.19
CA HIS A 296 27.21 24.57 25.25
C HIS A 296 27.39 25.31 23.92
N GLY A 297 27.08 24.68 22.79
CA GLY A 297 27.28 25.28 21.46
C GLY A 297 26.31 26.42 21.11
N VAL A 298 25.06 26.39 21.60
CA VAL A 298 24.04 27.40 21.25
C VAL A 298 24.34 28.73 21.95
N ALA A 299 24.67 28.68 23.23
CA ALA A 299 25.05 29.88 24.00
C ALA A 299 26.32 30.53 23.43
N ALA A 300 27.33 29.73 23.09
CA ALA A 300 28.58 30.21 22.47
C ALA A 300 28.33 30.85 21.09
N ARG A 301 27.44 30.26 20.27
CA ARG A 301 27.11 30.79 18.95
C ARG A 301 26.30 32.09 19.02
N VAL A 302 25.36 32.19 19.95
CA VAL A 302 24.60 33.43 20.20
C VAL A 302 25.51 34.53 20.76
N ALA A 303 26.47 34.18 21.63
CA ALA A 303 27.46 35.12 22.13
C ALA A 303 28.38 35.64 21.01
N GLY A 304 28.86 34.76 20.12
CA GLY A 304 29.67 35.16 18.96
C GLY A 304 28.94 36.11 18.01
N LEU A 305 27.67 35.86 17.72
CA LEU A 305 26.84 36.74 16.88
C LEU A 305 26.60 38.11 17.54
N ARG A 306 26.43 38.17 18.87
CA ARG A 306 26.33 39.46 19.59
C ARG A 306 27.65 40.24 19.61
N GLY A 307 28.79 39.55 19.64
CA GLY A 307 30.10 40.19 19.55
C GLY A 307 30.32 40.88 18.20
N LEU A 308 29.95 40.22 17.11
CA LEU A 308 30.04 40.77 15.75
C LEU A 308 29.12 41.98 15.51
N MET A 309 28.02 42.09 16.24
CA MET A 309 27.11 43.24 16.17
C MET A 309 27.50 44.41 17.10
N ARG A 310 28.56 44.25 17.91
CA ARG A 310 29.02 45.28 18.87
C ARG A 310 30.33 45.96 18.48
N THR A 311 30.99 45.54 17.41
CA THR A 311 32.11 46.29 16.85
C THR A 311 31.57 47.52 16.10
N PRO A 312 31.99 48.74 16.45
CA PRO A 312 31.56 49.97 15.79
C PRO A 312 32.14 50.11 14.38
#